data_AF-A0A6P2G0Z4-F1
#
_entry.id   AF-A0A6P2G0Z4-F1
#
_cell.length_a   1.000
_cell.length_b   1.000
_cell.length_c   1.000
_cell.angle_alpha   90.00
_cell.angle_beta   90.00
_cell.angle_gamma   90.00
#
_symmetry.space_group_name_H-M   'P 1'
#
loop_
_entity.id
_entity.type
_entity.pdbx_description
1 polymer ?
#
loop_
_entity_poly.entity_id
_entity_poly.type
_entity_poly.pdbx_seq_one_letter_code
_entity_poly.pdbx_strand_id
1 'polypeptide(L)'
;MPFIDLPPQLQERVICSISAAVKYEVPANIVLAVAEKEGGKPGQWVKNTNGTHDVGPMQFNTLYLGDLAKYGITANDVAAAGCYSFDLAAWRLRQHIRMDKGDLWTRAANYHSRTPQFNVVYRADLMRRAVKWADWLDARFVTRDVTKPGAIPSTPVAVQAVAQTAPVVSKPAPAAVPQAAPAGPWSTASYVPRKLIINGQ
;
A
#
# COMPACT_ATOMS: atom_id res chain seq x y z
N MET A 1 -17.09 9.58 -5.89
CA MET A 1 -15.78 9.08 -6.34
C MET A 1 -14.74 9.47 -5.30
N PRO A 2 -14.03 8.53 -4.66
CA PRO A 2 -13.31 8.77 -3.41
C PRO A 2 -11.95 9.50 -3.53
N PHE A 3 -11.59 10.02 -4.70
CA PHE A 3 -10.24 10.56 -4.98
C PHE A 3 -10.17 12.09 -5.14
N ILE A 4 -11.29 12.82 -5.08
CA ILE A 4 -11.36 14.25 -5.48
C ILE A 4 -10.68 15.19 -4.47
N ASP A 5 -10.45 14.76 -3.23
CA ASP A 5 -9.99 15.66 -2.14
C ASP A 5 -8.53 15.43 -1.67
N LEU A 6 -7.72 14.62 -2.38
CA LEU A 6 -6.32 14.39 -2.00
C LEU A 6 -5.36 15.32 -2.77
N PRO A 7 -4.26 15.80 -2.14
CA PRO A 7 -3.20 16.51 -2.87
C PRO A 7 -2.73 15.70 -4.09
N PRO A 8 -2.40 16.33 -5.23
CA PRO A 8 -2.12 15.61 -6.49
C PRO A 8 -1.06 14.51 -6.36
N GLN A 9 0.01 14.73 -5.59
CA GLN A 9 1.06 13.72 -5.38
C GLN A 9 0.56 12.52 -4.57
N LEU A 10 -0.37 12.76 -3.64
CA LEU A 10 -0.99 11.69 -2.86
C LEU A 10 -2.02 10.93 -3.71
N GLN A 11 -2.72 11.61 -4.62
CA GLN A 11 -3.62 10.99 -5.58
C GLN A 11 -2.86 10.06 -6.54
N GLU A 12 -1.74 10.51 -7.11
CA GLU A 12 -0.88 9.69 -7.99
C GLU A 12 -0.38 8.45 -7.24
N ARG A 13 0.16 8.62 -6.02
CA ARG A 13 0.57 7.51 -5.16
C ARG A 13 -0.54 6.48 -5.02
N VAL A 14 -1.74 6.92 -4.65
CA VAL A 14 -2.84 5.99 -4.38
C VAL A 14 -3.25 5.24 -5.64
N ILE A 15 -3.50 5.97 -6.74
CA ILE A 15 -3.97 5.37 -7.99
C ILE A 15 -2.92 4.41 -8.56
N CYS A 16 -1.67 4.86 -8.66
CA CYS A 16 -0.60 4.05 -9.24
C CYS A 16 -0.23 2.85 -8.37
N SER A 17 -0.18 3.00 -7.04
CA SER A 17 0.05 1.85 -6.14
C SER A 17 -1.07 0.82 -6.24
N ILE A 18 -2.34 1.23 -6.30
CA ILE A 18 -3.48 0.31 -6.43
C ILE A 18 -3.43 -0.42 -7.77
N SER A 19 -3.23 0.31 -8.87
CA SER A 19 -3.14 -0.27 -10.21
C SER A 19 -2.00 -1.29 -10.31
N ALA A 20 -0.81 -0.91 -9.84
CA ALA A 20 0.37 -1.78 -9.83
C ALA A 20 0.16 -3.01 -8.94
N ALA A 21 -0.44 -2.84 -7.76
CA ALA A 21 -0.78 -3.94 -6.85
C ALA A 21 -1.72 -4.97 -7.50
N VAL A 22 -2.72 -4.51 -8.25
CA VAL A 22 -3.62 -5.39 -8.99
C VAL A 22 -2.87 -6.12 -10.09
N LYS A 23 -2.13 -5.39 -10.93
CA LYS A 23 -1.35 -5.90 -12.08
C LYS A 23 -0.35 -6.98 -11.68
N TYR A 24 0.38 -6.77 -10.58
CA TYR A 24 1.42 -7.70 -10.12
C TYR A 24 0.97 -8.58 -8.97
N GLU A 25 -0.33 -8.58 -8.64
CA GLU A 25 -0.97 -9.33 -7.55
C GLU A 25 -0.20 -9.25 -6.22
N VAL A 26 0.21 -8.05 -5.87
CA VAL A 26 0.76 -7.71 -4.55
C VAL A 26 -0.37 -7.10 -3.71
N PRO A 27 -0.45 -7.34 -2.39
CA PRO A 27 -1.42 -6.66 -1.54
C PRO A 27 -1.30 -5.13 -1.66
N ALA A 28 -2.42 -4.45 -1.91
CA ALA A 28 -2.41 -3.02 -2.23
C ALA A 28 -1.87 -2.17 -1.07
N ASN A 29 -2.20 -2.57 0.16
CA ASN A 29 -1.69 -1.93 1.36
C ASN A 29 -0.17 -2.04 1.51
N ILE A 30 0.48 -3.08 0.99
CA ILE A 30 1.94 -3.20 0.99
C ILE A 30 2.56 -2.23 -0.02
N VAL A 31 2.04 -2.16 -1.24
CA VAL A 31 2.58 -1.23 -2.27
C VAL A 31 2.42 0.22 -1.81
N LEU A 32 1.27 0.57 -1.23
CA LEU A 32 1.03 1.89 -0.65
C LEU A 32 1.96 2.20 0.53
N ALA A 33 2.21 1.22 1.40
CA ALA A 33 3.11 1.39 2.52
C ALA A 33 4.57 1.61 2.08
N VAL A 34 5.03 0.89 1.05
CA VAL A 34 6.33 1.14 0.43
C VAL A 34 6.36 2.54 -0.18
N ALA A 35 5.38 2.92 -0.99
CA ALA A 35 5.35 4.23 -1.63
C ALA A 35 5.32 5.39 -0.62
N GLU A 36 4.63 5.21 0.52
CA GLU A 36 4.67 6.18 1.61
C GLU A 36 6.02 6.22 2.33
N LYS A 37 6.65 5.06 2.53
CA LYS A 37 7.97 4.96 3.16
C LYS A 37 9.04 5.63 2.30
N GLU A 38 9.07 5.32 1.01
CA GLU A 38 10.01 5.93 0.08
C GLU A 38 9.76 7.43 -0.05
N GLY A 39 8.49 7.85 -0.12
CA GLY A 39 8.12 9.25 0.00
C GLY A 39 8.68 10.15 -1.11
N GLY A 40 9.17 9.56 -2.20
CA GLY A 40 9.76 10.26 -3.31
C GLY A 40 8.74 11.04 -4.14
N LYS A 41 9.24 11.83 -5.09
CA LYS A 41 8.45 12.63 -6.02
C LYS A 41 8.94 12.42 -7.46
N PRO A 42 8.09 12.67 -8.46
CA PRO A 42 8.56 12.77 -9.84
C PRO A 42 9.71 13.76 -9.98
N GLY A 43 10.74 13.39 -10.73
CA GLY A 43 11.96 14.14 -10.95
C GLY A 43 12.93 14.16 -9.77
N GLN A 44 12.61 13.52 -8.64
CA GLN A 44 13.47 13.54 -7.45
C GLN A 44 14.67 12.61 -7.61
N TRP A 45 15.85 13.14 -7.25
CA TRP A 45 17.08 12.39 -7.12
C TRP A 45 17.70 12.71 -5.76
N VAL A 46 17.87 11.70 -4.91
CA VAL A 46 18.47 11.86 -3.58
C VAL A 46 19.84 11.22 -3.60
N LYS A 47 20.90 12.02 -3.39
CA LYS A 47 22.27 11.53 -3.37
C LYS A 47 22.58 10.83 -2.05
N ASN A 48 23.16 9.64 -2.15
CA ASN A 48 23.64 8.84 -1.02
C ASN A 48 25.13 9.05 -0.78
N THR A 49 25.59 8.78 0.44
CA THR A 49 26.99 8.95 0.86
C THR A 49 27.97 8.10 0.04
N ASN A 50 27.51 6.94 -0.48
CA ASN A 50 28.29 6.05 -1.33
C ASN A 50 28.32 6.47 -2.82
N GLY A 51 27.80 7.64 -3.17
CA GLY A 51 27.80 8.17 -4.54
C GLY A 51 26.63 7.72 -5.42
N THR A 52 25.79 6.81 -4.93
CA THR A 52 24.57 6.38 -5.62
C THR A 52 23.44 7.41 -5.45
N HIS A 53 22.37 7.27 -6.22
CA HIS A 53 21.17 8.08 -6.06
C HIS A 53 19.94 7.21 -5.88
N ASP A 54 18.99 7.65 -5.07
CA ASP A 54 17.64 7.09 -5.02
C ASP A 54 16.70 7.98 -5.83
N VAL A 55 15.99 7.36 -6.79
CA VAL A 55 15.36 8.07 -7.91
C VAL A 55 13.84 7.88 -7.95
N GLY A 56 13.13 9.00 -8.10
CA GLY A 56 11.70 9.06 -8.39
C GLY A 56 10.77 8.71 -7.23
N PRO A 57 9.46 8.54 -7.50
CA PRO A 57 8.44 8.32 -6.46
C PRO A 57 8.71 7.12 -5.55
N MET A 58 9.29 6.06 -6.12
CA MET A 58 9.59 4.81 -5.41
C MET A 58 11.07 4.68 -5.00
N GLN A 59 11.85 5.77 -5.12
CA GLN A 59 13.23 5.91 -4.64
C GLN A 59 14.13 4.73 -5.05
N PHE A 60 14.13 4.37 -6.33
CA PHE A 60 14.99 3.29 -6.82
C PHE A 60 16.46 3.71 -6.78
N ASN A 61 17.29 2.88 -6.17
CA ASN A 61 18.72 3.12 -6.14
C ASN A 61 19.37 2.90 -7.53
N THR A 62 20.28 3.79 -7.93
CA THR A 62 20.97 3.70 -9.23
C THR A 62 21.80 2.43 -9.42
N LEU A 63 22.30 1.80 -8.36
CA LEU A 63 22.96 0.49 -8.49
C LEU A 63 22.00 -0.58 -8.98
N TYR A 64 20.80 -0.63 -8.39
CA TYR A 64 19.76 -1.57 -8.80
C TYR A 64 19.27 -1.28 -10.22
N LEU A 65 19.14 -0.01 -10.59
CA LEU A 65 18.77 0.36 -11.96
C LEU A 65 19.84 -0.05 -12.98
N GLY A 66 21.13 -0.05 -12.59
CA GLY A 66 22.21 -0.62 -13.39
C GLY A 66 21.98 -2.08 -13.79
N ASP A 67 21.48 -2.90 -12.87
CA ASP A 67 21.13 -4.31 -13.15
C ASP A 67 19.96 -4.46 -14.13
N LEU A 68 19.08 -3.45 -14.19
CA LEU A 68 17.91 -3.42 -15.06
C LEU A 68 18.16 -2.78 -16.43
N ALA A 69 19.31 -2.12 -16.62
CA ALA A 69 19.68 -1.48 -17.88
C ALA A 69 19.65 -2.45 -19.08
N LYS A 70 19.96 -3.74 -18.84
CA LYS A 70 19.85 -4.81 -19.85
C LYS A 70 18.44 -5.03 -20.39
N TYR A 71 17.42 -4.57 -19.68
CA TYR A 71 16.02 -4.59 -20.11
C TYR A 71 15.55 -3.24 -20.69
N GLY A 72 16.47 -2.28 -20.88
CA GLY A 72 16.16 -0.94 -21.35
C GLY A 72 15.54 -0.03 -20.28
N ILE A 73 15.60 -0.41 -19.00
CA ILE A 73 15.06 0.40 -17.90
C ILE A 73 16.15 1.36 -17.42
N THR A 74 15.84 2.66 -17.45
CA THR A 74 16.75 3.74 -17.08
C THR A 74 16.28 4.48 -15.83
N ALA A 75 17.17 5.28 -15.24
CA ALA A 75 16.81 6.15 -14.13
C ALA A 75 15.77 7.22 -14.51
N ASN A 76 15.74 7.64 -15.78
CA ASN A 76 14.74 8.61 -16.24
C ASN A 76 13.33 8.02 -16.26
N ASP A 77 13.19 6.73 -16.57
CA ASP A 77 11.88 6.06 -16.59
C ASP A 77 11.25 6.04 -15.19
N VAL A 78 12.05 5.76 -14.16
CA VAL A 78 11.57 5.73 -12.77
C VAL A 78 11.48 7.11 -12.13
N ALA A 79 12.21 8.10 -12.66
CA ALA A 79 12.10 9.50 -12.26
C ALA A 79 10.83 10.17 -12.80
N ALA A 80 10.31 9.73 -13.95
CA ALA A 80 9.15 10.35 -14.58
C ALA A 80 7.91 10.32 -13.68
N ALA A 81 7.00 11.28 -13.92
CA ALA A 81 5.68 11.28 -13.29
C ALA A 81 4.83 10.10 -13.79
N GLY A 82 3.85 9.70 -12.98
CA GLY A 82 2.91 8.64 -13.32
C GLY A 82 3.32 7.27 -12.81
N CYS A 83 2.68 6.23 -13.37
CA CYS A 83 2.64 4.93 -12.70
C CYS A 83 3.82 4.00 -12.96
N TYR A 84 4.76 4.34 -13.85
CA TYR A 84 5.85 3.44 -14.22
C TYR A 84 6.72 3.02 -13.01
N SER A 85 7.12 3.99 -12.18
CA SER A 85 7.91 3.74 -10.97
C SER A 85 7.17 2.78 -10.01
N PHE A 86 5.86 2.97 -9.85
CA PHE A 86 5.01 2.12 -9.01
C PHE A 86 4.84 0.70 -9.59
N ASP A 87 4.69 0.59 -10.90
CA ASP A 87 4.64 -0.68 -11.63
C ASP A 87 5.93 -1.48 -11.43
N LEU A 88 7.08 -0.84 -11.62
CA LEU A 88 8.38 -1.48 -11.40
C LEU A 88 8.55 -1.90 -9.93
N ALA A 89 8.07 -1.10 -8.99
CA ALA A 89 8.16 -1.41 -7.56
C ALA A 89 7.28 -2.60 -7.18
N ALA A 90 6.06 -2.68 -7.70
CA ALA A 90 5.17 -3.82 -7.50
C ALA A 90 5.72 -5.09 -8.16
N TRP A 91 6.31 -4.99 -9.36
CA TRP A 91 7.02 -6.11 -9.99
C TRP A 91 8.16 -6.63 -9.10
N ARG A 92 9.01 -5.72 -8.61
CA ARG A 92 10.12 -6.04 -7.70
C ARG A 92 9.61 -6.68 -6.40
N LEU A 93 8.58 -6.12 -5.79
CA LEU A 93 7.94 -6.67 -4.59
C LEU A 93 7.42 -8.08 -4.85
N ARG A 94 6.76 -8.32 -5.98
CA ARG A 94 6.26 -9.67 -6.33
C ARG A 94 7.40 -10.68 -6.43
N GLN A 95 8.54 -10.29 -7.01
CA GLN A 95 9.73 -11.16 -7.06
C GLN A 95 10.20 -11.53 -5.65
N HIS A 96 10.38 -10.55 -4.76
CA HIS A 96 10.80 -10.82 -3.38
C HIS A 96 9.79 -11.72 -2.64
N ILE A 97 8.49 -11.42 -2.73
CA ILE A 97 7.44 -12.18 -2.06
C ILE A 97 7.43 -13.65 -2.51
N ARG A 98 7.65 -13.90 -3.81
CA ARG A 98 7.65 -15.25 -4.37
C ARG A 98 8.94 -16.02 -4.12
N MET A 99 10.09 -15.36 -4.26
CA MET A 99 11.38 -16.05 -4.41
C MET A 99 12.24 -16.01 -3.16
N ASP A 100 12.10 -15.00 -2.31
CA ASP A 100 12.95 -14.87 -1.12
C ASP A 100 12.40 -15.73 0.04
N LYS A 101 13.29 -16.07 0.99
CA LYS A 101 12.95 -16.83 2.20
C LYS A 101 12.41 -15.91 3.31
N GLY A 102 11.75 -16.51 4.31
CA GLY A 102 11.21 -15.80 5.48
C GLY A 102 9.71 -15.58 5.41
N ASP A 103 9.15 -14.86 6.37
CA ASP A 103 7.73 -14.48 6.35
C ASP A 103 7.45 -13.38 5.32
N LEU A 104 6.16 -13.12 5.04
CA LEU A 104 5.74 -12.11 4.06
C LEU A 104 6.40 -10.74 4.30
N TRP A 105 6.54 -10.35 5.56
CA TRP A 105 7.06 -9.06 5.93
C TRP A 105 8.56 -8.94 5.75
N THR A 106 9.31 -10.00 6.08
CA THR A 106 10.73 -10.10 5.73
C THR A 106 10.91 -9.95 4.22
N ARG A 107 10.13 -10.68 3.42
CA ARG A 107 10.21 -10.63 1.95
C ARG A 107 9.83 -9.26 1.39
N ALA A 108 8.75 -8.64 1.88
CA ALA A 108 8.35 -7.30 1.45
C ALA A 108 9.43 -6.26 1.80
N ALA A 109 10.02 -6.34 3.00
CA ALA A 109 11.09 -5.44 3.44
C ALA A 109 12.40 -5.63 2.66
N ASN A 110 12.59 -6.74 1.93
CA ASN A 110 13.71 -6.91 1.01
C ASN A 110 13.70 -5.92 -0.16
N TYR A 111 12.57 -5.23 -0.41
CA TYR A 111 12.53 -4.06 -1.28
C TYR A 111 13.58 -3.01 -0.88
N HIS A 112 13.76 -2.79 0.41
CA HIS A 112 14.78 -1.88 0.93
C HIS A 112 16.13 -2.57 1.05
N SER A 113 16.19 -3.68 1.78
CA SER A 113 17.44 -4.43 1.96
C SER A 113 17.20 -5.85 2.44
N ARG A 114 18.01 -6.79 1.93
CA ARG A 114 18.08 -8.16 2.43
C ARG A 114 18.97 -8.31 3.68
N THR A 115 19.77 -7.29 4.00
CA THR A 115 20.64 -7.34 5.17
C THR A 115 19.79 -7.26 6.45
N PRO A 116 19.89 -8.22 7.38
CA PRO A 116 18.95 -8.35 8.49
C PRO A 116 18.77 -7.08 9.33
N GLN A 117 19.86 -6.37 9.63
CA GLN A 117 19.83 -5.16 10.46
C GLN A 117 19.08 -3.98 9.82
N PHE A 118 19.09 -3.86 8.48
CA PHE A 118 18.32 -2.83 7.78
C PHE A 118 16.89 -3.29 7.52
N ASN A 119 16.72 -4.58 7.21
CA ASN A 119 15.43 -5.19 6.97
C ASN A 119 14.51 -5.05 8.19
N VAL A 120 14.99 -5.38 9.40
CA VAL A 120 14.14 -5.37 10.61
C VAL A 120 13.59 -3.97 10.91
N VAL A 121 14.41 -2.93 10.71
CA VAL A 121 14.01 -1.53 10.93
C VAL A 121 12.97 -1.12 9.88
N TYR A 122 13.24 -1.42 8.60
CA TYR A 122 12.32 -1.10 7.51
C TYR A 122 10.99 -1.85 7.66
N ARG A 123 11.06 -3.15 8.01
CA ARG A 123 9.92 -4.03 8.23
C ARG A 123 8.98 -3.47 9.29
N ALA A 124 9.50 -3.05 10.44
CA ALA A 124 8.67 -2.51 11.52
C ALA A 124 7.91 -1.25 11.07
N ASP A 125 8.57 -0.37 10.31
CA ASP A 125 7.92 0.82 9.76
C ASP A 125 6.88 0.47 8.68
N LEU A 126 7.23 -0.47 7.81
CA LEU A 126 6.36 -0.95 6.73
C LEU A 126 5.07 -1.54 7.28
N MET A 127 5.15 -2.36 8.33
CA MET A 127 3.99 -2.95 9.00
C MET A 127 3.01 -1.89 9.52
N ARG A 128 3.52 -0.85 10.21
CA ARG A 128 2.66 0.24 10.73
C ARG A 128 1.94 0.98 9.61
N ARG A 129 2.66 1.35 8.55
CA ARG A 129 2.09 2.06 7.40
C ARG A 129 1.05 1.20 6.69
N ALA A 130 1.30 -0.09 6.56
CA ALA A 130 0.40 -0.99 5.88
C ALA A 130 -0.88 -1.27 6.65
N VAL A 131 -0.86 -1.30 7.99
CA VAL A 131 -2.09 -1.32 8.81
C VAL A 131 -2.91 -0.06 8.49
N LYS A 132 -2.29 1.12 8.55
CA LYS A 132 -2.95 2.39 8.23
C LYS A 132 -3.58 2.39 6.83
N TRP A 133 -2.87 1.86 5.83
CA TRP A 133 -3.41 1.74 4.47
C TRP A 133 -4.49 0.66 4.35
N ALA A 134 -4.42 -0.42 5.12
CA ALA A 134 -5.49 -1.41 5.16
C ALA A 134 -6.79 -0.76 5.64
N ASP A 135 -6.76 -0.04 6.75
CA ASP A 135 -7.93 0.65 7.31
C ASP A 135 -8.47 1.70 6.33
N TRP A 136 -7.58 2.46 5.67
CA TRP A 136 -7.97 3.46 4.69
C TRP A 136 -8.66 2.85 3.46
N LEU A 137 -8.17 1.69 3.00
CA LEU A 137 -8.74 0.94 1.87
C LEU A 137 -10.07 0.31 2.26
N ASP A 138 -10.16 -0.35 3.42
CA ASP A 138 -11.38 -1.01 3.91
C ASP A 138 -12.53 0.00 4.09
N ALA A 139 -12.22 1.26 4.43
CA ALA A 139 -13.22 2.32 4.52
C ALA A 139 -13.77 2.78 3.15
N ARG A 140 -13.06 2.55 2.04
CA ARG A 140 -13.32 3.16 0.72
C ARG A 140 -13.60 2.17 -0.40
N PHE A 141 -13.17 0.93 -0.25
CA PHE A 141 -13.24 -0.08 -1.28
C PHE A 141 -13.65 -1.42 -0.69
N VAL A 142 -14.23 -2.27 -1.56
CA VAL A 142 -14.42 -3.67 -1.24
C VAL A 142 -13.05 -4.33 -1.28
N THR A 143 -12.60 -4.90 -0.18
CA THR A 143 -11.31 -5.57 -0.05
C THR A 143 -11.50 -7.04 0.34
N ARG A 144 -10.48 -7.86 0.16
CA ARG A 144 -10.44 -9.24 0.66
C ARG A 144 -9.14 -9.55 1.36
N ASP A 145 -9.23 -10.41 2.37
CA ASP A 145 -8.09 -11.07 3.00
C ASP A 145 -7.45 -12.05 2.00
N VAL A 146 -6.16 -11.88 1.71
CA VAL A 146 -5.44 -12.79 0.79
C VAL A 146 -4.78 -13.98 1.49
N THR A 147 -4.77 -14.00 2.81
CA THR A 147 -4.19 -15.07 3.63
C THR A 147 -5.22 -16.14 4.00
N LYS A 148 -6.50 -15.85 3.84
CA LYS A 148 -7.61 -16.76 4.16
C LYS A 148 -8.39 -17.14 2.89
N PRO A 149 -8.29 -18.40 2.43
CA PRO A 149 -9.15 -18.91 1.37
C PRO A 149 -10.63 -18.77 1.75
N GLY A 150 -11.47 -18.26 0.86
CA GLY A 150 -12.91 -18.07 1.11
C GLY A 150 -13.27 -16.89 2.02
N ALA A 151 -12.34 -15.99 2.30
CA ALA A 151 -12.64 -14.79 3.09
C ALA A 151 -13.76 -13.96 2.44
N ILE A 152 -14.76 -13.61 3.25
CA ILE A 152 -15.88 -12.76 2.84
C ILE A 152 -15.33 -11.36 2.51
N PRO A 153 -15.69 -10.77 1.36
CA PRO A 153 -15.34 -9.39 1.02
C PRO A 153 -15.77 -8.40 2.10
N SER A 154 -14.92 -7.40 2.37
CA SER A 154 -15.23 -6.28 3.25
C SER A 154 -16.34 -5.41 2.65
N THR A 155 -17.30 -4.97 3.45
CA THR A 155 -18.23 -3.91 3.08
C THR A 155 -17.65 -2.54 3.44
N PRO A 156 -17.52 -1.59 2.48
CA PRO A 156 -17.01 -0.27 2.80
C PRO A 156 -17.95 0.48 3.74
N VAL A 157 -17.39 1.23 4.69
CA VAL A 157 -18.16 2.05 5.65
C VAL A 157 -19.09 3.04 4.93
N ALA A 158 -18.66 3.58 3.79
CA ALA A 158 -19.47 4.46 2.96
C ALA A 158 -20.76 3.79 2.42
N VAL A 159 -20.74 2.46 2.22
CA VAL A 159 -21.90 1.69 1.74
C VAL A 159 -22.85 1.36 2.90
N GLN A 160 -22.32 1.15 4.11
CA GLN A 160 -23.14 0.95 5.32
C GLN A 160 -23.97 2.19 5.67
N ALA A 161 -23.41 3.39 5.50
CA ALA A 161 -24.13 4.63 5.78
C ALA A 161 -25.34 4.85 4.85
N VAL A 162 -25.30 4.35 3.60
CA VAL A 162 -26.40 4.45 2.64
C VAL A 162 -27.48 3.39 2.89
N ALA A 163 -27.10 2.21 3.39
CA ALA A 163 -28.06 1.17 3.77
C ALA A 163 -28.88 1.54 5.02
N GLN A 164 -28.34 2.41 5.89
CA GLN A 164 -29.02 2.87 7.11
C GLN A 164 -29.99 4.04 6.89
N THR A 165 -30.05 4.62 5.68
CA THR A 165 -30.96 5.74 5.36
C THR A 165 -32.20 5.32 4.57
N ALA A 166 -32.40 4.03 4.29
CA ALA A 166 -33.70 3.52 3.85
C ALA A 166 -34.70 3.67 5.01
N PRO A 167 -35.94 4.17 4.79
CA PRO A 167 -36.86 4.44 5.88
C PRO A 167 -37.35 3.13 6.49
N VAL A 168 -36.75 2.74 7.61
CA VAL A 168 -37.34 1.76 8.52
C VAL A 168 -38.43 2.50 9.28
N VAL A 169 -39.69 2.19 8.99
CA VAL A 169 -40.83 2.60 9.83
C VAL A 169 -40.59 2.06 11.24
N SER A 170 -40.30 2.93 12.20
CA SER A 170 -40.07 2.55 13.60
C SER A 170 -40.96 3.35 14.55
N LYS A 171 -41.64 2.62 15.43
CA LYS A 171 -42.26 3.13 16.67
C LYS A 171 -41.16 3.56 17.67
N PRO A 172 -41.40 4.54 18.55
CA PRO A 172 -40.34 5.12 19.39
C PRO A 172 -40.13 4.35 20.70
N ALA A 173 -38.87 4.23 21.11
CA ALA A 173 -38.44 3.90 22.48
C ALA A 173 -37.16 4.70 22.82
N PRO A 174 -36.89 5.00 24.11
CA PRO A 174 -36.27 6.26 24.51
C PRO A 174 -34.74 6.28 24.55
N ALA A 175 -34.22 7.50 24.67
CA ALA A 175 -32.85 7.94 24.47
C ALA A 175 -31.80 7.30 25.40
N ALA A 176 -30.64 6.96 24.83
CA ALA A 176 -29.40 6.68 25.53
C ALA A 176 -28.29 7.65 25.07
N VAL A 177 -27.54 8.17 26.05
CA VAL A 177 -26.48 9.19 25.97
C VAL A 177 -25.20 8.60 25.33
N PRO A 178 -24.40 9.37 24.55
CA PRO A 178 -23.25 8.82 23.85
C PRO A 178 -22.02 8.69 24.76
N GLN A 179 -21.39 7.50 24.78
CA GLN A 179 -20.03 7.31 25.31
C GLN A 179 -19.03 7.18 24.15
N ALA A 180 -17.95 7.95 24.25
CA ALA A 180 -16.82 7.95 23.34
C ALA A 180 -15.97 6.67 23.50
N ALA A 181 -15.59 6.05 22.39
CA ALA A 181 -14.67 4.92 22.37
C ALA A 181 -13.20 5.40 22.37
N PRO A 182 -12.30 4.79 23.16
CA PRO A 182 -10.89 5.17 23.20
C PRO A 182 -10.12 4.53 22.03
N ALA A 183 -9.13 5.27 21.51
CA ALA A 183 -8.15 4.75 20.58
C ALA A 183 -7.21 3.75 21.30
N GLY A 184 -7.32 2.47 20.95
CA GLY A 184 -6.49 1.40 21.49
C GLY A 184 -5.11 1.29 20.81
N PRO A 185 -4.11 0.70 21.49
CA PRO A 185 -2.75 0.54 20.97
C PRO A 185 -2.68 -0.51 19.85
N TRP A 186 -1.87 -0.22 18.83
CA TRP A 186 -1.74 -1.01 17.62
C TRP A 186 -0.89 -2.26 17.91
N SER A 187 -1.55 -3.42 18.08
CA SER A 187 -0.86 -4.72 18.19
C SER A 187 -0.44 -5.21 16.81
N THR A 188 0.86 -5.42 16.60
CA THR A 188 1.46 -5.89 15.34
C THR A 188 1.26 -7.38 15.07
N ALA A 189 0.67 -8.12 16.00
CA ALA A 189 0.46 -9.57 15.91
C ALA A 189 -0.72 -10.00 15.01
N SER A 190 -1.60 -9.08 14.62
CA SER A 190 -2.87 -9.37 13.93
C SER A 190 -2.95 -8.83 12.50
N TYR A 191 -1.85 -8.37 11.90
CA TYR A 191 -1.91 -7.78 10.57
C TYR A 191 -2.26 -8.81 9.49
N VAL A 192 -3.24 -8.44 8.67
CA VAL A 192 -3.70 -9.21 7.52
C VAL A 192 -3.55 -8.37 6.24
N PRO A 193 -2.78 -8.81 5.24
CA PRO A 193 -2.67 -8.14 3.95
C PRO A 193 -4.01 -8.14 3.21
N ARG A 194 -4.34 -7.03 2.54
CA ARG A 194 -5.61 -6.85 1.80
C ARG A 194 -5.36 -6.64 0.31
N LYS A 195 -6.24 -7.18 -0.53
CA LYS A 195 -6.32 -6.86 -1.97
C LYS A 195 -7.68 -6.23 -2.27
N LEU A 196 -7.71 -5.29 -3.21
CA LEU A 196 -8.94 -4.66 -3.70
C LEU A 196 -9.72 -5.63 -4.60
N ILE A 197 -11.05 -5.63 -4.44
CA ILE A 197 -11.98 -6.29 -5.35
C ILE A 197 -12.51 -5.23 -6.31
N ILE A 198 -12.21 -5.38 -7.59
CA ILE A 198 -12.76 -4.54 -8.66
C ILE A 198 -13.99 -5.29 -9.18
N ASN A 199 -15.19 -4.78 -8.89
CA ASN A 199 -16.44 -5.36 -9.39
C ASN A 199 -16.53 -5.07 -10.89
N GLY A 200 -16.10 -6.01 -11.72
CA GLY A 200 -16.12 -5.88 -13.18
C GLY A 200 -15.16 -6.83 -13.91
N GLN A 201 -15.31 -8.14 -13.69
CA GLN A 201 -15.08 -9.24 -14.65
C GLN A 201 -15.85 -10.47 -14.15
#